data_AF-E2C8N8-F1
#
_entry.id   AF-E2C8N8-F1
#
_cell.length_a   1.000
_cell.length_b   1.000
_cell.length_c   1.000
_cell.angle_alpha   90.00
_cell.angle_beta   90.00
_cell.angle_gamma   90.00
#
_symmetry.space_group_name_H-M   'P 1'
#
loop_
_entity.id
_entity.type
_entity.pdbx_description
1 polymer ?
#
loop_
_entity_poly.entity_id
_entity_poly.type
_entity_poly.pdbx_seq_one_letter_code
_entity_poly.pdbx_strand_id
1 'polypeptide(L)'
;MSFVRSLYKYLTEGHGGELDEKTGMSEKQKKLVQNTWAIVRKDDVSSGLAIMNAFFTRYPEYQDQFKSFKGIPFEELSKNKKFQAHCVSVIAGLSNVIDHIHNPELMEASLINLAERHKNRGQTREHFQNLRYVLEDLIPSVFGKQYTQEVQEAWKKMFDYLFLILCQAIGYVGVRGTIDVNLSELEYLAARLDPFECRRLIAALHYTTYDLPQNLAAAGKTLSCQTIPVP
;
A
#
# COMPACT_ATOMS: atom_id res chain seq x y z
N MET A 1 -11.36 34.54 -24.94
CA MET A 1 -12.45 33.57 -25.21
C MET A 1 -12.03 32.12 -24.93
N SER A 2 -10.84 31.65 -25.36
CA SER A 2 -10.36 30.28 -25.11
C SER A 2 -10.06 29.99 -23.63
N PHE A 3 -9.36 30.89 -22.94
CA PHE A 3 -8.96 30.71 -21.54
C PHE A 3 -10.15 30.56 -20.57
N VAL A 4 -11.19 31.39 -20.72
CA VAL A 4 -12.39 31.32 -19.87
C VAL A 4 -13.20 30.06 -20.16
N ARG A 5 -13.25 29.58 -21.40
CA ARG A 5 -13.86 28.27 -21.72
C ARG A 5 -13.05 27.11 -21.16
N SER A 6 -11.72 27.18 -21.20
CA SER A 6 -10.83 26.16 -20.63
C SER A 6 -10.92 26.13 -19.11
N LEU A 7 -10.99 27.30 -18.47
CA LEU A 7 -11.17 27.44 -17.02
C LEU A 7 -12.59 27.04 -16.60
N TYR A 8 -13.62 27.38 -17.39
CA TYR A 8 -14.98 26.93 -17.14
C TYR A 8 -15.09 25.42 -17.28
N LYS A 9 -14.51 24.83 -18.33
CA LYS A 9 -14.41 23.37 -18.51
C LYS A 9 -13.66 22.71 -17.34
N TYR A 10 -12.56 23.30 -16.88
CA TYR A 10 -11.80 22.85 -15.70
C TYR A 10 -12.62 22.92 -14.40
N LEU A 11 -13.52 23.90 -14.27
CA LEU A 11 -14.36 24.12 -13.08
C LEU A 11 -15.71 23.37 -13.15
N THR A 12 -16.24 23.06 -14.33
CA THR A 12 -17.58 22.47 -14.52
C THR A 12 -17.56 21.01 -14.97
N GLU A 13 -16.52 20.59 -15.69
CA GLU A 13 -16.32 19.22 -16.16
C GLU A 13 -15.13 18.64 -15.40
N GLY A 14 -15.35 18.23 -14.15
CA GLY A 14 -14.30 17.58 -13.36
C GLY A 14 -13.67 16.40 -14.13
N HIS A 15 -12.35 16.24 -13.99
CA HIS A 15 -11.52 15.14 -14.51
C HIS A 15 -11.97 13.76 -13.96
N GLY A 16 -13.21 13.35 -14.23
CA GLY A 16 -13.77 12.09 -13.74
C GLY A 16 -13.13 10.85 -14.40
N GLY A 17 -12.41 11.04 -15.51
CA GLY A 17 -11.83 9.96 -16.30
C GLY A 17 -10.30 9.94 -16.43
N GLU A 18 -9.59 11.00 -16.03
CA GLU A 18 -8.12 10.97 -16.01
C GLU A 18 -7.65 10.22 -14.76
N LEU A 19 -6.74 9.27 -14.95
CA LEU A 19 -6.17 8.47 -13.88
C LEU A 19 -4.91 9.14 -13.38
N ASP A 20 -4.80 9.28 -12.07
CA ASP A 20 -3.57 9.69 -11.41
C ASP A 20 -2.46 8.67 -11.71
N GLU A 21 -1.33 9.12 -12.25
CA GLU A 21 -0.26 8.22 -12.73
C GLU A 21 0.35 7.36 -11.61
N LYS A 22 0.41 7.88 -10.38
CA LYS A 22 0.99 7.18 -9.23
C LYS A 22 0.03 6.18 -8.61
N THR A 23 -1.21 6.60 -8.38
CA THR A 23 -2.21 5.80 -7.65
C THR A 23 -3.11 4.97 -8.58
N GLY A 24 -3.16 5.30 -9.87
CA GLY A 24 -4.08 4.70 -10.85
C GLY A 24 -5.56 5.01 -10.58
N MET A 25 -5.87 5.97 -9.69
CA MET A 25 -7.23 6.33 -9.29
C MET A 25 -7.72 7.57 -10.03
N SER A 26 -9.00 7.58 -10.42
CA SER A 26 -9.63 8.82 -10.91
C SER A 26 -10.09 9.72 -9.76
N GLU A 27 -10.32 10.99 -10.04
CA GLU A 27 -10.87 11.95 -9.06
C GLU A 27 -12.20 11.49 -8.45
N LYS A 28 -13.04 10.81 -9.25
CA LYS A 28 -14.27 10.19 -8.74
C LYS A 28 -13.97 9.10 -7.71
N GLN A 29 -13.02 8.21 -8.00
CA GLN A 29 -12.64 7.12 -7.08
C GLN A 29 -12.03 7.67 -5.79
N LYS A 30 -11.16 8.68 -5.87
CA LYS A 30 -10.58 9.34 -4.70
C LYS A 30 -11.67 9.93 -3.79
N LYS A 31 -12.65 10.63 -4.37
CA LYS A 31 -13.80 11.18 -3.64
C LYS A 31 -14.67 10.09 -3.01
N LEU A 32 -14.92 8.97 -3.70
CA LEU A 32 -15.66 7.85 -3.13
C LEU A 32 -14.99 7.29 -1.88
N VAL A 33 -13.66 7.12 -1.89
CA VAL A 33 -12.89 6.70 -0.72
C VAL A 33 -13.04 7.70 0.43
N GLN A 34 -12.82 8.99 0.19
CA GLN A 34 -12.94 10.02 1.24
C GLN A 34 -14.35 10.11 1.84
N ASN A 35 -15.37 10.06 0.98
CA ASN A 35 -16.78 10.16 1.39
C ASN A 35 -17.21 8.96 2.23
N THR A 36 -16.84 7.74 1.82
CA THR A 36 -17.18 6.53 2.58
C THR A 36 -16.34 6.38 3.84
N TRP A 37 -15.08 6.83 3.83
CA TRP A 37 -14.25 6.91 5.05
C TRP A 37 -14.84 7.85 6.11
N ALA A 38 -15.63 8.85 5.71
CA ALA A 38 -16.33 9.72 6.66
C ALA A 38 -17.32 8.96 7.56
N ILE A 39 -17.77 7.75 7.18
CA ILE A 39 -18.57 6.87 8.05
C ILE A 39 -17.73 6.38 9.23
N VAL A 40 -16.50 5.95 8.96
CA VAL A 40 -15.54 5.46 9.97
C VAL A 40 -15.20 6.56 10.96
N ARG A 41 -14.99 7.78 10.45
CA ARG A 41 -14.65 8.97 11.26
C ARG A 41 -15.76 9.50 12.15
N LYS A 42 -17.00 9.00 12.04
CA LYS A 42 -18.08 9.42 12.95
C LYS A 42 -17.84 8.96 14.38
N ASP A 43 -17.18 7.82 14.54
CA ASP A 43 -16.81 7.26 15.83
C ASP A 43 -15.49 6.50 15.69
N ASP A 44 -14.39 7.24 15.87
CA ASP A 44 -13.03 6.69 15.76
C ASP A 44 -12.77 5.56 16.75
N VAL A 45 -13.37 5.63 17.95
CA VAL A 45 -13.17 4.61 18.98
C VAL A 45 -13.85 3.32 18.56
N SER A 46 -15.14 3.37 18.24
CA SER A 46 -15.90 2.18 17.86
C SER A 46 -15.38 1.56 16.57
N SER A 47 -15.01 2.39 15.59
CA SER A 47 -14.41 1.93 14.33
C SER A 47 -13.05 1.27 14.54
N GLY A 48 -12.17 1.89 15.33
CA GLY A 48 -10.87 1.31 15.64
C GLY A 48 -10.99 0.02 16.43
N LEU A 49 -11.95 -0.08 17.36
CA LEU A 49 -12.28 -1.32 18.06
C LEU A 49 -12.75 -2.40 17.09
N ALA A 50 -13.62 -2.09 16.13
CA ALA A 50 -14.08 -3.05 15.13
C ALA A 50 -12.91 -3.63 14.32
N ILE A 51 -12.01 -2.76 13.83
CA ILE A 51 -10.82 -3.19 13.08
C ILE A 51 -9.90 -4.05 13.94
N MET A 52 -9.50 -3.57 15.12
CA MET A 52 -8.52 -4.26 15.96
C MET A 52 -9.08 -5.56 16.56
N ASN A 53 -10.36 -5.59 16.94
CA ASN A 53 -11.00 -6.82 17.39
C ASN A 53 -11.10 -7.82 16.25
N ALA A 54 -11.51 -7.43 15.04
CA ALA A 54 -11.50 -8.33 13.89
C ALA A 54 -10.09 -8.87 13.59
N PHE A 55 -9.07 -8.02 13.75
CA PHE A 55 -7.67 -8.41 13.56
C PHE A 55 -7.20 -9.44 14.58
N PHE A 56 -7.46 -9.21 15.87
CA PHE A 56 -7.07 -10.15 16.93
C PHE A 56 -7.99 -11.38 17.03
N THR A 57 -9.24 -11.32 16.56
CA THR A 57 -10.06 -12.53 16.39
C THR A 57 -9.45 -13.46 15.35
N ARG A 58 -8.91 -12.90 14.25
CA ARG A 58 -8.31 -13.71 13.18
C ARG A 58 -6.87 -14.13 13.45
N TYR A 59 -6.11 -13.26 14.12
CA TYR A 59 -4.70 -13.48 14.47
C TYR A 59 -4.46 -13.17 15.96
N PRO A 60 -4.93 -14.03 16.89
CA PRO A 60 -4.84 -13.79 18.32
C PRO A 60 -3.42 -13.56 18.84
N GLU A 61 -2.44 -14.22 18.22
CA GLU A 61 -1.02 -14.12 18.55
C GLU A 61 -0.45 -12.71 18.32
N TYR A 62 -1.11 -11.85 17.53
CA TYR A 62 -0.63 -10.50 17.29
C TYR A 62 -0.87 -9.55 18.47
N GLN A 63 -1.84 -9.83 19.35
CA GLN A 63 -2.03 -9.04 20.56
C GLN A 63 -0.76 -9.02 21.43
N ASP A 64 0.01 -10.11 21.41
CA ASP A 64 1.25 -10.26 22.18
C ASP A 64 2.40 -9.34 21.73
N GLN A 65 2.28 -8.70 20.57
CA GLN A 65 3.26 -7.71 20.11
C GLN A 65 3.04 -6.33 20.77
N PHE A 66 1.88 -6.11 21.39
CA PHE A 66 1.51 -4.83 22.00
C PHE A 66 1.76 -4.82 23.50
N LYS A 67 2.98 -4.44 23.90
CA LYS A 67 3.43 -4.40 25.31
C LYS A 67 2.44 -3.75 26.29
N SER A 68 1.66 -2.77 25.84
CA SER A 68 0.71 -2.03 26.69
C SER A 68 -0.54 -2.80 27.12
N PHE A 69 -0.90 -3.85 26.39
CA PHE A 69 -2.12 -4.66 26.62
C PHE A 69 -1.95 -6.14 26.27
N LYS A 70 -0.70 -6.60 26.13
CA LYS A 70 -0.34 -8.01 26.05
C LYS A 70 -0.90 -8.77 27.26
N GLY A 71 -1.47 -9.95 27.04
CA GLY A 71 -1.97 -10.84 28.09
C GLY A 71 -3.29 -10.43 28.74
N ILE A 72 -3.88 -9.29 28.34
CA ILE A 72 -5.25 -8.93 28.76
C ILE A 72 -6.23 -9.88 28.06
N PRO A 73 -7.18 -10.50 28.79
CA PRO A 73 -8.20 -11.34 28.16
C PRO A 73 -8.94 -10.59 27.05
N PHE A 74 -9.19 -11.25 25.92
CA PHE A 74 -9.81 -10.63 24.74
C PHE A 74 -11.12 -9.90 25.08
N GLU A 75 -11.96 -10.49 25.94
CA GLU A 75 -13.25 -9.91 26.35
C GLU A 75 -13.14 -8.67 27.23
N GLU A 76 -11.97 -8.46 27.85
CA GLU A 76 -11.67 -7.27 28.65
C GLU A 76 -10.94 -6.20 27.84
N LEU A 77 -10.40 -6.55 26.68
CA LEU A 77 -9.53 -5.70 25.88
C LEU A 77 -10.25 -4.41 25.46
N SER A 78 -11.52 -4.52 25.06
CA SER A 78 -12.36 -3.38 24.67
C SER A 78 -12.54 -2.33 25.77
N LYS A 79 -12.41 -2.71 27.05
CA LYS A 79 -12.50 -1.81 28.22
C LYS A 79 -11.15 -1.18 28.57
N ASN A 80 -10.05 -1.70 28.04
CA ASN A 80 -8.71 -1.20 28.34
C ASN A 80 -8.45 0.15 27.66
N LYS A 81 -8.10 1.17 28.46
CA LYS A 81 -7.87 2.54 27.95
C LYS A 81 -6.65 2.67 27.03
N LYS A 82 -5.61 1.86 27.23
CA LYS A 82 -4.43 1.87 26.34
C LYS A 82 -4.77 1.24 24.99
N PHE A 83 -5.60 0.20 24.98
CA PHE A 83 -6.12 -0.38 23.74
C PHE A 83 -7.03 0.60 23.00
N GLN A 84 -8.00 1.24 23.68
CA GLN A 84 -8.84 2.28 23.08
C GLN A 84 -8.01 3.41 22.45
N ALA A 85 -6.98 3.88 23.14
CA ALA A 85 -6.08 4.90 22.61
C ALA A 85 -5.31 4.42 21.36
N HIS A 86 -4.91 3.15 21.32
CA HIS A 86 -4.32 2.55 20.13
C HIS A 86 -5.31 2.48 18.97
N CYS A 87 -6.56 2.05 19.22
CA CYS A 87 -7.62 2.02 18.22
C CYS A 87 -7.84 3.41 17.57
N VAL A 88 -7.92 4.47 18.37
CA VAL A 88 -8.00 5.85 17.86
C VAL A 88 -6.77 6.21 17.04
N SER A 89 -5.58 5.82 17.48
CA SER A 89 -4.32 6.07 16.76
C SER A 89 -4.28 5.37 15.40
N VAL A 90 -4.89 4.18 15.27
CA VAL A 90 -5.03 3.46 13.99
C VAL A 90 -5.95 4.23 13.04
N ILE A 91 -7.12 4.68 13.52
CA ILE A 91 -8.04 5.48 12.70
C ILE A 91 -7.41 6.80 12.28
N ALA A 92 -6.68 7.48 13.17
CA ALA A 92 -5.95 8.70 12.85
C ALA A 92 -4.86 8.45 11.80
N GLY A 93 -4.11 7.35 11.90
CA GLY A 93 -3.08 6.97 10.93
C GLY A 93 -3.65 6.70 9.54
N LEU A 94 -4.76 5.96 9.45
CA LEU A 94 -5.45 5.70 8.19
C LEU A 94 -6.08 6.98 7.62
N SER A 95 -6.69 7.82 8.47
CA SER A 95 -7.26 9.11 8.07
C SER A 95 -6.20 10.03 7.48
N ASN A 96 -5.04 10.16 8.13
CA ASN A 96 -3.93 10.98 7.63
C ASN A 96 -3.50 10.56 6.22
N VAL A 97 -3.53 9.28 5.90
CA VAL A 97 -3.18 8.80 4.56
C VAL A 97 -4.31 9.13 3.55
N ILE A 98 -5.57 8.90 3.92
CA ILE A 98 -6.74 9.14 3.08
C ILE A 98 -6.96 10.64 2.81
N ASP A 99 -6.61 11.50 3.76
CA ASP A 99 -6.73 12.96 3.60
C ASP A 99 -5.77 13.49 2.53
N HIS A 100 -4.64 12.81 2.30
CA HIS A 100 -3.66 13.15 1.27
C HIS A 100 -3.88 12.44 -0.08
N ILE A 101 -5.03 11.79 -0.31
CA ILE A 101 -5.28 11.02 -1.54
C ILE A 101 -5.17 11.83 -2.85
N HIS A 102 -5.30 13.16 -2.77
CA HIS A 102 -5.14 14.09 -3.90
C HIS A 102 -3.70 14.62 -4.06
N ASN A 103 -2.79 14.22 -3.19
CA ASN A 103 -1.36 14.53 -3.23
C ASN A 103 -0.57 13.22 -3.04
N PRO A 104 -0.40 12.42 -4.11
CA PRO A 104 0.22 11.10 -4.04
C PRO A 104 1.61 11.10 -3.40
N GLU A 105 2.41 12.15 -3.61
CA GLU A 105 3.75 12.30 -3.03
C GLU A 105 3.70 12.42 -1.50
N LEU A 106 2.80 13.27 -0.98
CA LEU A 106 2.62 13.44 0.46
C LEU A 106 2.00 12.20 1.11
N MET A 107 1.09 11.54 0.39
CA MET A 107 0.50 10.27 0.79
C MET A 107 1.57 9.16 0.88
N GLU A 108 2.43 9.05 -0.13
CA GLU A 108 3.55 8.11 -0.18
C GLU A 108 4.55 8.36 0.97
N ALA A 109 4.96 9.61 1.18
CA ALA A 109 5.82 9.98 2.30
C ALA A 109 5.20 9.63 3.66
N SER A 110 3.89 9.84 3.83
CA SER A 110 3.16 9.44 5.04
C SER A 110 3.17 7.92 5.26
N LEU A 111 3.01 7.14 4.19
CA LEU A 111 3.03 5.68 4.24
C LEU A 111 4.43 5.13 4.54
N ILE A 112 5.48 5.69 3.94
CA ILE A 112 6.86 5.32 4.24
C ILE A 112 7.18 5.57 5.71
N ASN A 113 6.85 6.75 6.23
CA ASN A 113 7.02 7.07 7.65
C ASN A 113 6.22 6.14 8.59
N LEU A 114 5.02 5.72 8.17
CA LEU A 114 4.22 4.73 8.90
C LEU A 114 4.91 3.36 8.91
N ALA A 115 5.35 2.88 7.75
CA ALA A 115 6.05 1.62 7.56
C ALA A 115 7.35 1.56 8.38
N GLU A 116 8.19 2.59 8.33
CA GLU A 116 9.45 2.64 9.09
C GLU A 116 9.23 2.52 10.59
N ARG A 117 8.24 3.25 11.13
CA ARG A 117 7.90 3.16 12.57
C ARG A 117 7.44 1.76 12.98
N HIS A 118 6.74 1.04 12.10
CA HIS A 118 6.31 -0.34 12.36
C HIS A 118 7.45 -1.34 12.16
N LYS A 119 8.28 -1.16 11.14
CA LYS A 119 9.51 -1.93 10.94
C LYS A 119 10.43 -1.87 12.16
N ASN A 120 10.63 -0.67 12.72
CA ASN A 120 11.45 -0.46 13.92
C ASN A 120 10.87 -1.14 15.19
N ARG A 121 9.59 -1.53 15.16
CA ARG A 121 8.92 -2.29 16.22
C ARG A 121 8.85 -3.79 15.93
N GLY A 122 9.39 -4.24 14.81
CA GLY A 122 9.47 -5.65 14.41
C GLY A 122 8.32 -6.13 13.52
N GLN A 123 7.44 -5.25 13.03
CA GLN A 123 6.40 -5.67 12.09
C GLN A 123 7.02 -6.02 10.73
N THR A 124 6.37 -6.98 10.06
CA THR A 124 6.84 -7.63 8.84
C THR A 124 5.84 -7.36 7.73
N ARG A 125 6.23 -7.69 6.50
CA ARG A 125 5.32 -7.64 5.35
C ARG A 125 4.04 -8.46 5.59
N GLU A 126 4.19 -9.64 6.18
CA GLU A 126 3.08 -10.55 6.48
C GLU A 126 2.06 -9.90 7.43
N HIS A 127 2.51 -9.23 8.49
CA HIS A 127 1.60 -8.52 9.41
C HIS A 127 0.71 -7.50 8.69
N PHE A 128 1.25 -6.76 7.72
CA PHE A 128 0.47 -5.79 6.94
C PHE A 128 -0.43 -6.48 5.91
N GLN A 129 0.00 -7.55 5.26
CA GLN A 129 -0.85 -8.33 4.36
C GLN A 129 -2.05 -8.94 5.11
N ASN A 130 -1.82 -9.43 6.33
CA ASN A 130 -2.87 -9.96 7.18
C ASN A 130 -3.85 -8.87 7.62
N LEU A 131 -3.37 -7.66 7.92
CA LEU A 131 -4.23 -6.50 8.16
C LEU A 131 -5.06 -6.14 6.93
N ARG A 132 -4.49 -6.17 5.72
CA ARG A 132 -5.21 -5.93 4.46
C ARG A 132 -6.41 -6.86 4.33
N TYR A 133 -6.21 -8.17 4.52
CA TYR A 133 -7.31 -9.14 4.42
C TYR A 133 -8.43 -8.85 5.42
N VAL A 134 -8.09 -8.48 6.66
CA VAL A 134 -9.11 -8.10 7.66
C VAL A 134 -9.87 -6.86 7.24
N LEU A 135 -9.20 -5.85 6.71
CA LEU A 135 -9.87 -4.62 6.25
C LEU A 135 -10.78 -4.89 5.05
N GLU A 136 -10.34 -5.69 4.08
CA GLU A 136 -11.13 -6.09 2.91
C GLU A 136 -12.40 -6.86 3.31
N ASP A 137 -12.32 -7.74 4.31
CA ASP A 137 -13.47 -8.48 4.83
C ASP A 137 -14.41 -7.61 5.68
N LEU A 138 -13.87 -6.62 6.41
CA LEU A 138 -14.63 -5.79 7.34
C LEU A 138 -15.36 -4.62 6.64
N ILE A 139 -14.74 -3.99 5.65
CA ILE A 139 -15.25 -2.82 4.95
C ILE A 139 -16.70 -2.96 4.44
N PRO A 140 -17.10 -4.09 3.80
CA PRO A 140 -18.46 -4.27 3.31
C PRO A 140 -19.50 -4.12 4.42
N SER A 141 -19.19 -4.66 5.61
CA SER A 141 -20.07 -4.59 6.78
C SER A 141 -20.13 -3.19 7.38
N VAL A 142 -19.00 -2.48 7.41
CA VAL A 142 -18.90 -1.11 7.96
C VAL A 142 -19.64 -0.10 7.08
N PHE A 143 -19.53 -0.19 5.76
CA PHE A 143 -20.17 0.75 4.84
C PHE A 143 -21.62 0.36 4.51
N GLY A 144 -21.97 -0.93 4.67
CA GLY A 144 -23.32 -1.44 4.47
C GLY A 144 -23.85 -1.08 3.08
N LYS A 145 -25.01 -0.42 3.03
CA LYS A 145 -25.65 -0.01 1.76
C LYS A 145 -24.82 0.96 0.92
N GLN A 146 -23.83 1.64 1.51
CA GLN A 146 -22.94 2.55 0.79
C GLN A 146 -21.78 1.81 0.09
N TYR A 147 -21.61 0.51 0.34
CA TYR A 147 -20.62 -0.32 -0.36
C TYR A 147 -21.12 -0.76 -1.75
N THR A 148 -21.32 0.23 -2.62
CA THR A 148 -21.67 -0.02 -4.02
C THR A 148 -20.48 -0.60 -4.78
N GLN A 149 -20.72 -1.15 -5.98
CA GLN A 149 -19.64 -1.67 -6.82
C GLN A 149 -18.56 -0.61 -7.12
N GLU A 150 -18.95 0.64 -7.37
CA GLU A 150 -17.98 1.73 -7.60
C GLU A 150 -17.11 2.00 -6.37
N VAL A 151 -17.69 1.92 -5.17
CA VAL A 151 -16.98 2.10 -3.90
C VAL A 151 -16.02 0.93 -3.69
N GLN A 152 -16.46 -0.31 -3.93
CA GLN A 152 -15.61 -1.49 -3.86
C GLN A 152 -14.39 -1.36 -4.78
N GLU A 153 -14.60 -0.97 -6.04
CA GLU A 153 -13.50 -0.78 -7.01
C GLU A 153 -12.54 0.32 -6.59
N ALA A 154 -13.06 1.44 -6.05
CA ALA A 154 -12.24 2.53 -5.54
C ALA A 154 -11.39 2.10 -4.33
N TRP A 155 -11.97 1.36 -3.38
CA TRP A 155 -11.26 0.84 -2.22
C TRP A 155 -10.24 -0.24 -2.57
N LYS A 156 -10.53 -1.09 -3.56
CA LYS A 156 -9.56 -2.06 -4.07
C LYS A 156 -8.31 -1.36 -4.59
N LYS A 157 -8.46 -0.34 -5.46
CA LYS A 157 -7.33 0.45 -5.95
C LYS A 157 -6.57 1.15 -4.83
N MET A 158 -7.31 1.73 -3.88
CA MET A 158 -6.71 2.37 -2.71
C MET A 158 -5.86 1.37 -1.92
N PHE A 159 -6.39 0.20 -1.58
CA PHE A 159 -5.65 -0.84 -0.86
C PHE A 159 -4.47 -1.41 -1.65
N ASP A 160 -4.62 -1.60 -2.96
CA ASP A 160 -3.51 -2.00 -3.82
C ASP A 160 -2.35 -1.01 -3.70
N TYR A 161 -2.63 0.30 -3.81
CA TYR A 161 -1.61 1.34 -3.64
C TYR A 161 -1.04 1.41 -2.21
N LEU A 162 -1.90 1.45 -1.19
CA LEU A 162 -1.49 1.53 0.22
C LEU A 162 -0.56 0.39 0.62
N PHE A 163 -0.99 -0.84 0.36
CA PHE A 163 -0.25 -2.02 0.79
C PHE A 163 0.95 -2.31 -0.11
N LEU A 164 0.96 -1.84 -1.37
CA LEU A 164 2.18 -1.83 -2.19
C LEU A 164 3.28 -1.03 -1.50
N ILE A 165 3.03 0.24 -1.18
CA ILE A 165 4.03 1.13 -0.57
C ILE A 165 4.43 0.64 0.82
N LEU A 166 3.48 0.24 1.67
CA LEU A 166 3.77 -0.28 3.01
C LEU A 166 4.66 -1.53 2.95
N CYS A 167 4.31 -2.49 2.10
CA CYS A 167 5.08 -3.73 1.96
C CYS A 167 6.46 -3.48 1.35
N GLN A 168 6.58 -2.56 0.39
CA GLN A 168 7.86 -2.15 -0.18
C GLN A 168 8.74 -1.50 0.88
N ALA A 169 8.25 -0.51 1.61
CA ALA A 169 9.03 0.19 2.63
C ALA A 169 9.49 -0.73 3.79
N ILE A 170 8.66 -1.71 4.17
CA ILE A 170 9.04 -2.72 5.18
C ILE A 170 10.04 -3.72 4.62
N GLY A 171 9.76 -4.26 3.43
CA GLY A 171 10.57 -5.27 2.76
C GLY A 171 11.89 -4.74 2.19
N TYR A 172 12.03 -3.42 2.01
CA TYR A 172 13.27 -2.81 1.58
C TYR A 172 14.31 -2.91 2.70
N VAL A 173 15.11 -3.97 2.66
CA VAL A 173 16.43 -3.98 3.31
C VAL A 173 17.22 -2.93 2.55
N GLY A 174 17.67 -1.86 3.21
CA GLY A 174 18.36 -0.75 2.54
C GLY A 174 19.55 -1.22 1.73
N VAL A 175 19.35 -1.49 0.44
CA VAL A 175 20.44 -1.60 -0.52
C VAL A 175 20.78 -0.17 -0.88
N ARG A 176 21.86 0.35 -0.29
CA ARG A 176 22.48 1.62 -0.68
C ARG A 176 23.25 1.46 -1.99
N GLY A 177 22.54 1.10 -3.06
CA GLY A 177 23.14 0.91 -4.36
C GLY A 177 22.10 0.55 -5.41
N THR A 178 21.23 1.49 -5.77
CA THR A 178 20.66 1.51 -7.12
C THR A 178 21.59 2.38 -7.97
N ILE A 179 22.02 1.86 -9.12
CA ILE A 179 22.57 2.73 -10.17
C ILE A 179 21.34 3.42 -10.76
N ASP A 180 21.22 4.72 -10.57
CA ASP A 180 20.16 5.52 -11.18
C ASP A 180 20.44 5.65 -12.69
N VAL A 181 20.01 4.66 -13.46
CA VAL A 181 20.07 4.68 -14.93
C VAL A 181 18.81 5.40 -15.42
N ASN A 182 18.98 6.56 -16.08
CA ASN A 182 17.85 7.25 -16.71
C ASN A 182 17.42 6.59 -18.03
N LEU A 183 16.25 6.94 -18.58
CA LEU A 183 15.72 6.31 -19.80
C LEU A 183 16.70 6.41 -20.98
N SER A 184 17.38 7.55 -21.16
CA SER A 184 18.36 7.74 -22.22
C SER A 184 19.59 6.85 -22.05
N GLU A 185 20.04 6.63 -20.82
CA GLU A 185 21.13 5.70 -20.50
C GLU A 185 20.69 4.24 -20.68
N LEU A 186 19.45 3.91 -20.33
CA LEU A 186 18.88 2.59 -20.54
C LEU A 186 18.76 2.27 -22.03
N GLU A 187 18.30 3.24 -22.84
CA GLU A 187 18.25 3.14 -24.30
C GLU A 187 19.66 3.05 -24.91
N TYR A 188 20.63 3.83 -24.40
CA TYR A 188 22.02 3.77 -24.83
C TYR A 188 22.66 2.41 -24.56
N LEU A 189 22.38 1.82 -23.39
CA LEU A 189 22.82 0.49 -23.01
C LEU A 189 22.10 -0.56 -23.87
N ALA A 190 20.77 -0.54 -23.95
CA ALA A 190 20.00 -1.49 -24.76
C ALA A 190 20.38 -1.48 -26.24
N ALA A 191 20.75 -0.33 -26.81
CA ALA A 191 21.20 -0.21 -28.19
C ALA A 191 22.59 -0.81 -28.47
N ARG A 192 23.38 -1.09 -27.43
CA ARG A 192 24.74 -1.65 -27.53
C ARG A 192 24.88 -3.05 -26.94
N LEU A 193 23.87 -3.51 -26.22
CA LEU A 193 23.85 -4.83 -25.64
C LEU A 193 23.35 -5.83 -26.67
N ASP A 194 24.08 -6.92 -26.85
CA ASP A 194 23.56 -8.04 -27.62
C ASP A 194 22.44 -8.76 -26.84
N PRO A 195 21.64 -9.64 -27.48
CA PRO A 195 20.57 -10.36 -26.80
C PRO A 195 21.02 -11.19 -25.59
N PHE A 196 22.29 -11.63 -25.56
CA PHE A 196 22.87 -12.34 -24.43
C PHE A 196 23.21 -11.38 -23.28
N GLU A 197 23.74 -10.20 -23.57
CA GLU A 197 24.01 -9.16 -22.57
C GLU A 197 22.73 -8.54 -21.98
N CYS A 198 21.67 -8.35 -22.78
CA CYS A 198 20.35 -7.94 -22.29
C CYS A 198 19.78 -8.93 -21.26
N ARG A 199 19.89 -10.24 -21.53
CA ARG A 199 19.47 -11.28 -20.57
C ARG A 199 20.28 -11.25 -19.28
N ARG A 200 21.58 -10.90 -19.35
CA ARG A 200 22.45 -10.76 -18.19
C ARG A 200 22.10 -9.54 -17.35
N LEU A 201 21.78 -8.41 -17.99
CA LEU A 201 21.37 -7.20 -17.30
C LEU A 201 20.03 -7.41 -16.58
N ILE A 202 19.04 -8.03 -17.24
CA ILE A 202 17.76 -8.39 -16.63
C ILE A 202 17.96 -9.34 -15.44
N ALA A 203 18.82 -10.35 -15.59
CA ALA A 203 19.16 -11.24 -14.46
C ALA A 203 19.75 -10.46 -13.28
N ALA A 204 20.70 -9.56 -13.53
CA ALA A 204 21.34 -8.73 -12.51
C ALA A 204 20.35 -7.79 -11.79
N LEU A 205 19.35 -7.27 -12.50
CA LEU A 205 18.32 -6.37 -11.95
C LEU A 205 17.23 -7.12 -11.15
N HIS A 206 17.09 -8.44 -11.33
CA HIS A 206 16.05 -9.26 -10.68
C HIS A 206 16.49 -9.99 -9.41
N TYR A 207 17.69 -9.74 -8.87
CA TYR A 207 18.11 -10.35 -7.60
C TYR A 207 17.47 -9.63 -6.40
N THR A 208 16.34 -10.15 -5.94
CA THR A 208 15.73 -9.80 -4.64
C THR A 208 16.30 -10.61 -3.46
N THR A 209 17.35 -11.41 -3.69
CA THR A 209 18.03 -12.21 -2.65
C THR A 209 19.55 -12.05 -2.76
N TYR A 210 20.21 -11.92 -1.60
CA TYR A 210 21.64 -11.61 -1.44
C TYR A 210 22.59 -12.74 -1.84
N ASP A 211 22.09 -13.83 -2.43
CA ASP A 211 22.90 -14.91 -2.95
C ASP A 211 23.34 -14.58 -4.37
N LEU A 212 24.46 -13.86 -4.48
CA LEU A 212 25.13 -13.69 -5.76
C LEU A 212 25.43 -15.08 -6.34
N PRO A 213 24.99 -15.37 -7.58
CA PRO A 213 25.37 -16.61 -8.23
C PRO A 213 26.89 -16.66 -8.36
N GLN A 214 27.50 -17.77 -7.92
CA GLN A 214 28.96 -17.94 -7.96
C GLN A 214 29.52 -17.89 -9.38
N ASN A 215 28.69 -18.13 -10.41
CA ASN A 215 29.08 -18.02 -11.81
C ASN A 215 27.89 -17.78 -12.74
N LEU A 216 28.20 -17.38 -13.97
CA LEU A 216 27.25 -16.99 -15.01
C LEU A 216 26.30 -18.11 -15.44
N ALA A 217 26.74 -19.38 -15.37
CA ALA A 217 25.90 -20.52 -15.71
C ALA A 217 24.82 -20.77 -14.65
N ALA A 218 25.07 -20.41 -13.39
CA ALA A 218 24.10 -20.49 -12.31
C ALA A 218 23.01 -19.40 -12.41
N ALA A 219 23.36 -18.21 -12.89
CA ALA A 219 22.41 -17.11 -13.09
C ALA A 219 21.34 -17.40 -14.17
N GLY A 220 21.73 -18.04 -15.27
CA GLY A 220 20.83 -18.37 -16.38
C GLY A 220 19.82 -19.49 -16.10
N LYS A 221 20.15 -20.43 -15.19
CA LYS A 221 19.27 -21.57 -14.86
C LYS A 221 18.01 -21.16 -14.09
N THR A 222 18.05 -20.07 -13.34
CA THR A 222 16.89 -19.58 -12.57
C THR A 222 15.80 -19.02 -13.50
N LEU A 223 16.20 -18.45 -14.64
CA LEU A 223 15.29 -17.91 -15.66
C LEU A 223 14.60 -19.02 -16.46
N SER A 224 15.24 -20.17 -16.70
CA SER A 224 14.62 -21.26 -17.47
C SER A 224 13.50 -21.99 -16.74
N CYS A 225 13.39 -21.86 -15.42
CA CYS A 225 12.29 -22.42 -14.63
C CYS A 225 11.11 -21.46 -14.47
N GLN A 226 11.28 -20.18 -14.80
CA GLN A 226 10.20 -19.19 -14.84
C GLN A 226 9.94 -18.85 -16.31
N THR A 227 9.22 -19.72 -17.01
CA THR A 227 8.61 -19.38 -18.29
C THR A 227 7.69 -18.17 -18.09
N ILE A 228 8.22 -16.98 -18.37
CA ILE A 228 7.45 -15.78 -18.63
C ILE A 228 6.75 -16.01 -19.97
N PRO A 229 5.42 -16.02 -20.04
CA PRO A 229 4.74 -16.02 -21.32
C PRO A 229 5.05 -14.67 -22.01
N VAL A 230 5.66 -14.76 -23.18
CA VAL A 230 5.82 -13.64 -24.13
C VAL A 230 4.45 -13.47 -24.84
N PRO A 231 4.00 -12.23 -25.11
CA PRO A 231 2.61 -11.92 -25.50
C PRO A 231 2.04 -12.70 -26.68
#